data_AF-A0A536IY31-F1
#
_entry.id   AF-A0A536IY31-F1
#
_cell.length_a   1.000
_cell.length_b   1.000
_cell.length_c   1.000
_cell.angle_alpha   90.00
_cell.angle_beta   90.00
_cell.angle_gamma   90.00
#
_symmetry.space_group_name_H-M   'P 1'
#
loop_
_entity.id
_entity.type
_entity.pdbx_description
1 polymer ?
#
loop_
_entity_poly.entity_id
_entity_poly.type
_entity_poly.pdbx_seq_one_letter_code
_entity_poly.pdbx_strand_id
1 'polypeptide(L)'
;MPWELQRRIELDDAVKVAYQYRNVGRSTQLAYWCAHPLFRYESGMEIGAEVPSALGEGASTKVFLPAGSVDHIVLGWSSGKRIAVSWDASLTPDVAIWMCNGDIGGYRQIAVEPATASPVLEAGASFAWWLRITPL
;
A
#
# COMPACT_ATOMS: atom_id res chain seq x y z
N MET A 1 -21.93 4.01 10.81
CA MET A 1 -20.64 4.55 11.28
C MET A 1 -20.23 5.64 10.32
N PRO A 2 -20.61 6.90 10.55
CA PRO A 2 -20.30 7.95 9.60
C PRO A 2 -18.84 8.38 9.78
N TRP A 3 -18.06 8.23 8.71
CA TRP A 3 -16.68 8.65 8.62
C TRP A 3 -16.47 9.44 7.35
N GLU A 4 -15.46 10.30 7.36
CA GLU A 4 -15.01 11.04 6.20
C GLU A 4 -13.57 10.65 5.90
N LEU A 5 -13.26 10.45 4.63
CA LEU A 5 -11.89 10.31 4.16
C LEU A 5 -11.63 11.37 3.10
N GLN A 6 -10.62 12.19 3.37
CA GLN A 6 -10.04 13.06 2.36
C GLN A 6 -8.77 12.40 1.82
N ARG A 7 -8.62 12.43 0.49
CA ARG A 7 -7.39 12.03 -0.19
C ARG A 7 -6.93 13.18 -1.08
N ARG A 8 -5.68 13.59 -0.90
CA ARG A 8 -5.00 14.58 -1.75
C ARG A 8 -3.89 13.87 -2.52
N ILE A 9 -3.83 14.08 -3.83
CA ILE A 9 -2.80 13.55 -4.70
C ILE A 9 -2.08 14.72 -5.34
N GLU A 10 -0.76 14.76 -5.21
CA GLU A 10 0.12 15.75 -5.84
C GLU A 10 1.07 15.03 -6.78
N LEU A 11 1.26 15.63 -7.96
CA LEU A 11 2.11 15.09 -9.02
C LEU A 11 3.25 16.07 -9.29
N ASP A 12 4.47 15.59 -9.13
CA ASP A 12 5.72 16.30 -9.44
C ASP A 12 6.80 15.25 -9.81
N ASP A 13 8.02 15.39 -9.32
CA ASP A 13 9.08 14.36 -9.30
C ASP A 13 8.63 13.00 -8.72
N ALA A 14 7.56 12.99 -7.94
CA ALA A 14 6.95 11.82 -7.32
C ALA A 14 5.41 11.96 -7.29
N VAL A 15 4.72 10.85 -7.11
CA VAL A 15 3.30 10.84 -6.71
C VAL A 15 3.25 10.88 -5.20
N LYS A 16 2.72 11.96 -4.63
CA LYS A 16 2.52 12.10 -3.17
C LYS A 16 1.04 11.99 -2.87
N VAL A 17 0.67 11.07 -2.01
CA VAL A 17 -0.71 10.84 -1.60
C VAL A 17 -0.81 11.09 -0.10
N ALA A 18 -1.68 12.01 0.30
CA ALA A 18 -2.01 12.27 1.70
C ALA A 18 -3.44 11.83 1.97
N TYR A 19 -3.64 11.10 3.05
CA TYR A 19 -4.94 10.63 3.53
C TYR A 19 -5.25 11.29 4.86
N GLN A 20 -6.51 11.70 5.05
CA GLN A 20 -7.04 12.10 6.35
C GLN A 20 -8.34 11.35 6.59
N TYR A 21 -8.39 10.57 7.65
CA TYR A 21 -9.59 9.86 8.09
C TYR A 21 -10.17 10.59 9.31
N ARG A 22 -11.47 10.84 9.33
CA ARG A 22 -12.18 11.48 10.43
C ARG A 22 -13.39 10.66 10.87
N ASN A 23 -13.53 10.46 12.17
CA ASN A 23 -14.78 9.98 12.77
C ASN A 23 -15.75 11.16 12.90
N VAL A 24 -16.78 11.23 12.05
CA VAL A 24 -17.85 12.25 12.12
C VAL A 24 -19.11 11.72 12.82
N GLY A 25 -19.00 10.56 13.47
CA GLY A 25 -20.03 9.96 14.29
C GLY A 25 -20.08 10.53 15.70
N ARG A 26 -20.99 9.94 16.48
CA ARG A 26 -21.20 10.28 17.90
C ARG A 26 -20.60 9.24 18.85
N SER A 27 -20.00 8.17 18.31
CA SER A 27 -19.43 7.05 19.07
C SER A 27 -18.02 6.76 18.58
N THR A 28 -17.21 6.19 19.47
CA THR A 28 -15.89 5.64 19.16
C THR A 28 -15.99 4.57 18.06
N GLN A 29 -14.96 4.47 17.20
CA GLN A 29 -14.91 3.47 16.12
C GLN A 29 -13.49 3.01 15.79
N LEU A 30 -13.36 1.79 15.28
CA LEU A 30 -12.14 1.33 14.62
C LEU A 30 -12.02 2.00 13.25
N ALA A 31 -10.88 2.63 13.00
CA ALA A 31 -10.61 3.37 11.78
C ALA A 31 -9.51 2.66 10.99
N TYR A 32 -9.88 1.57 10.32
CA TYR A 32 -8.98 0.82 9.44
C TYR A 32 -8.99 1.43 8.03
N TRP A 33 -7.80 1.64 7.48
CA TRP A 33 -7.61 2.05 6.09
C TRP A 33 -6.34 1.41 5.50
N CYS A 34 -6.42 1.04 4.22
CA CYS A 34 -5.32 0.45 3.45
C CYS A 34 -5.21 1.17 2.10
N ALA A 35 -4.00 1.55 1.69
CA ALA A 35 -3.75 1.93 0.31
C ALA A 35 -3.40 0.69 -0.51
N HIS A 36 -3.97 0.55 -1.71
CA HIS A 36 -3.76 -0.62 -2.56
C HIS A 36 -3.30 -0.21 -3.99
N PRO A 37 -2.20 0.54 -4.13
CA PRO A 37 -1.69 0.93 -5.44
C PRO A 37 -1.27 -0.30 -6.24
N LEU A 38 -1.76 -0.40 -7.48
CA LEU A 38 -1.48 -1.51 -8.38
C LEU A 38 -0.45 -1.08 -9.43
N PHE A 39 0.61 -1.88 -9.56
CA PHE A 39 1.64 -1.72 -10.57
C PHE A 39 1.67 -2.95 -11.47
N ARG A 40 2.33 -2.84 -12.62
CA ARG A 40 2.55 -3.99 -13.51
C ARG A 40 3.42 -5.03 -12.80
N TYR A 41 3.00 -6.29 -12.83
CA TYR A 41 3.85 -7.42 -12.43
C TYR A 41 4.60 -7.97 -13.66
N GLU A 42 5.87 -8.30 -13.46
CA GLU A 42 6.70 -9.06 -14.39
C GLU A 42 7.36 -10.21 -13.63
N SER A 43 7.38 -11.40 -14.22
CA SER A 43 8.09 -12.53 -13.60
C SER A 43 9.58 -12.22 -13.47
N GLY A 44 10.15 -12.41 -12.28
CA GLY A 44 11.55 -12.07 -11.99
C GLY A 44 11.81 -10.57 -11.80
N MET A 45 10.77 -9.74 -11.65
CA MET A 45 10.95 -8.33 -11.27
C MET A 45 11.62 -8.21 -9.90
N GLU A 46 12.36 -7.13 -9.68
CA GLU A 46 12.90 -6.79 -8.37
C GLU A 46 11.74 -6.37 -7.45
N ILE A 47 11.71 -6.98 -6.27
CA ILE A 47 10.80 -6.61 -5.19
C ILE A 47 11.65 -6.53 -3.92
N GLY A 48 11.73 -5.34 -3.32
CA GLY A 48 12.50 -5.08 -2.10
C GLY A 48 11.87 -5.65 -0.82
N ALA A 49 11.27 -6.84 -0.89
CA ALA A 49 10.66 -7.58 0.22
C ALA A 49 10.95 -9.07 0.10
N GLU A 50 10.85 -9.79 1.22
CA GLU A 50 10.90 -11.24 1.24
C GLU A 50 9.59 -11.83 0.70
N VAL A 51 9.53 -12.02 -0.62
CA VAL A 51 8.40 -12.59 -1.35
C VAL A 51 8.90 -13.62 -2.37
N PRO A 52 8.03 -14.49 -2.94
CA PRO A 52 8.44 -15.37 -4.03
C PRO A 52 9.06 -14.58 -5.19
N SER A 53 10.20 -15.04 -5.70
CA SER A 53 10.89 -14.37 -6.82
C SER A 53 10.11 -14.42 -8.15
N ALA A 54 9.19 -15.37 -8.26
CA ALA A 54 8.27 -15.51 -9.39
C ALA A 54 7.03 -16.30 -8.99
N LEU A 55 5.94 -16.06 -9.70
CA LEU A 55 4.71 -16.85 -9.67
C LEU A 55 4.52 -17.60 -10.99
N GLY A 56 3.92 -18.78 -10.91
CA GLY A 56 3.42 -19.49 -12.09
C GLY A 56 2.35 -18.68 -12.81
N GLU A 57 2.13 -18.96 -14.10
CA GLU A 57 1.01 -18.39 -14.86
C GLU A 57 -0.32 -18.86 -14.23
N GLY A 58 -1.28 -17.94 -14.11
CA GLY A 58 -2.57 -18.20 -13.47
C GLY A 58 -2.51 -18.23 -11.94
N ALA A 59 -1.43 -17.77 -11.31
CA ALA A 59 -1.29 -17.77 -9.85
C ALA A 59 -1.31 -16.35 -9.25
N SER A 60 -1.79 -16.25 -8.02
CA SER A 60 -1.64 -15.08 -7.16
C SER A 60 -1.17 -15.48 -5.76
N THR A 61 -0.57 -14.54 -5.04
CA THR A 61 -0.22 -14.72 -3.62
C THR A 61 -0.31 -13.40 -2.88
N LYS A 62 -0.47 -13.50 -1.56
CA LYS A 62 -0.39 -12.37 -0.64
C LYS A 62 0.58 -12.71 0.48
N VAL A 63 1.61 -11.89 0.62
CA VAL A 63 2.62 -12.03 1.68
C VAL A 63 2.44 -10.88 2.65
N PHE A 64 2.25 -11.20 3.93
CA PHE A 64 2.22 -10.21 5.00
C PHE A 64 3.62 -10.07 5.56
N LEU A 65 4.14 -8.84 5.57
CA LEU A 65 5.46 -8.55 6.14
C LEU A 65 5.32 -8.39 7.66
N PRO A 66 6.38 -8.66 8.44
CA PRO A 66 6.36 -8.36 9.87
C PRO A 66 6.06 -6.88 10.11
N ALA A 67 5.17 -6.57 11.06
CA ALA A 67 4.71 -5.21 11.29
C ALA A 67 5.88 -4.26 11.61
N GLY A 68 5.93 -3.12 10.92
CA GLY A 68 6.97 -2.09 11.08
C GLY A 68 8.38 -2.51 10.65
N SER A 69 8.54 -3.66 9.98
CA SER A 69 9.86 -4.14 9.50
C SER A 69 10.42 -3.32 8.33
N VAL A 70 9.54 -2.66 7.58
CA VAL A 70 9.88 -1.82 6.42
C VAL A 70 9.00 -0.59 6.40
N ASP A 71 9.50 0.49 5.83
CA ASP A 71 8.77 1.75 5.57
C ASP A 71 8.74 2.12 4.07
N HIS A 72 9.40 1.31 3.24
CA HIS A 72 9.41 1.41 1.80
C HIS A 72 9.67 0.06 1.11
N ILE A 73 9.30 -0.03 -0.16
CA ILE A 73 9.60 -1.14 -1.07
C ILE A 73 10.10 -0.58 -2.39
N VAL A 74 11.17 -1.15 -2.92
CA VAL A 74 11.62 -0.91 -4.30
C VAL A 74 10.98 -1.93 -5.23
N LEU A 75 10.42 -1.46 -6.33
CA LEU A 75 9.98 -2.29 -7.45
C LEU A 75 10.82 -1.97 -8.68
N GLY A 76 11.39 -2.98 -9.32
CA GLY A 76 12.24 -2.83 -10.50
C GLY A 76 11.85 -3.79 -11.62
N TRP A 77 11.69 -3.26 -12.84
CA TRP A 77 11.27 -4.05 -14.00
C TRP A 77 12.47 -4.45 -14.87
N SER A 78 12.27 -5.46 -15.71
CA SER A 78 13.27 -5.93 -16.69
C SER A 78 13.75 -4.84 -17.65
N SER A 79 12.93 -3.81 -17.86
CA SER A 79 13.28 -2.60 -18.63
C SER A 79 14.37 -1.72 -17.99
N GLY A 80 14.77 -1.98 -16.75
CA GLY A 80 15.68 -1.14 -15.97
C GLY A 80 14.99 0.01 -15.20
N LYS A 81 13.70 0.26 -15.43
CA LYS A 81 12.93 1.24 -14.65
C LYS A 81 12.73 0.75 -13.22
N ARG A 82 12.76 1.69 -12.26
CA ARG A 82 12.57 1.42 -10.85
C ARG A 82 11.71 2.49 -10.18
N ILE A 83 10.99 2.09 -9.14
CA ILE A 83 10.29 3.01 -8.24
C ILE A 83 10.53 2.59 -6.79
N ALA A 84 10.53 3.57 -5.88
CA ALA A 84 10.33 3.34 -4.46
C ALA A 84 8.89 3.72 -4.08
N VAL A 85 8.20 2.82 -3.39
CA VAL A 85 6.93 3.07 -2.72
C VAL A 85 7.22 3.18 -1.23
N SER A 86 6.95 4.33 -0.62
CA SER A 86 7.21 4.61 0.80
C SER A 86 5.95 5.15 1.49
N TRP A 87 5.86 5.02 2.80
CA TRP A 87 4.68 5.42 3.56
C TRP A 87 5.00 5.83 5.00
N ASP A 88 3.99 6.36 5.71
CA ASP A 88 4.07 6.65 7.14
C ASP A 88 4.00 5.37 7.99
N ALA A 89 5.13 4.70 8.19
CA ALA A 89 5.20 3.45 8.96
C ALA A 89 4.76 3.59 10.42
N SER A 90 4.72 4.81 10.98
CA SER A 90 4.27 5.03 12.36
C SER A 90 2.77 4.77 12.51
N LEU A 91 1.97 5.04 11.46
CA LEU A 91 0.53 4.82 11.47
C LEU A 91 0.11 3.61 10.64
N THR A 92 0.88 3.25 9.61
CA THR A 92 0.63 2.09 8.76
C THR A 92 1.75 1.04 8.86
N PRO A 93 1.91 0.37 10.01
CA PRO A 93 2.95 -0.63 10.21
C PRO A 93 2.62 -1.98 9.55
N ASP A 94 1.34 -2.24 9.27
CA ASP A 94 0.89 -3.50 8.69
C ASP A 94 0.98 -3.41 7.17
N VAL A 95 1.86 -4.20 6.56
CA VAL A 95 2.07 -4.16 5.10
C VAL A 95 1.93 -5.55 4.50
N ALA A 96 1.20 -5.61 3.39
CA ALA A 96 1.15 -6.79 2.54
C ALA A 96 1.67 -6.50 1.14
N ILE A 97 2.27 -7.51 0.52
CA ILE A 97 2.58 -7.53 -0.90
C ILE A 97 1.64 -8.52 -1.57
N TRP A 98 0.78 -8.04 -2.46
CA TRP A 98 -0.06 -8.89 -3.29
C TRP A 98 0.52 -8.97 -4.69
N MET A 99 0.66 -10.18 -5.21
CA MET A 99 1.22 -10.45 -6.53
C MET A 99 0.22 -11.30 -7.31
N CYS A 100 0.01 -10.98 -8.57
CA CYS A 100 -0.88 -11.70 -9.48
C CYS A 100 -0.23 -11.83 -10.85
N ASN A 101 -0.14 -13.08 -11.32
CA ASN A 101 0.37 -13.42 -12.64
C ASN A 101 -0.71 -14.10 -13.48
N GLY A 102 -1.78 -13.38 -13.81
CA GLY A 102 -2.83 -13.87 -14.70
C GLY A 102 -3.96 -14.66 -14.01
N ASP A 103 -3.99 -14.68 -12.67
CA ASP A 103 -5.07 -15.32 -11.90
C ASP A 103 -6.37 -14.49 -11.98
N ILE A 104 -6.51 -13.48 -11.12
CA ILE A 104 -7.73 -12.67 -11.02
C ILE A 104 -7.89 -11.82 -12.29
N GLY A 105 -8.84 -12.20 -13.14
CA GLY A 105 -9.18 -11.46 -14.36
C GLY A 105 -8.11 -11.47 -15.45
N GLY A 106 -7.11 -12.35 -15.38
CA GLY A 106 -5.99 -12.39 -16.32
C GLY A 106 -4.98 -11.24 -16.16
N TYR A 107 -5.11 -10.43 -15.11
CA TYR A 107 -4.23 -9.29 -14.86
C TYR A 107 -2.87 -9.72 -14.32
N ARG A 108 -1.85 -8.94 -14.65
CA ARG A 108 -0.49 -9.09 -14.13
C ARG A 108 -0.12 -7.89 -13.31
N GLN A 109 -0.38 -7.98 -12.01
CA GLN A 109 -0.30 -6.84 -11.10
C GLN A 109 0.42 -7.19 -9.81
N ILE A 110 1.08 -6.19 -9.23
CA ILE A 110 1.64 -6.24 -7.88
C ILE A 110 1.13 -5.03 -7.09
N ALA A 111 0.78 -5.23 -5.83
CA ALA A 111 0.42 -4.17 -4.90
C ALA A 111 1.37 -4.14 -3.71
N VAL A 112 1.70 -2.93 -3.27
CA VAL A 112 2.35 -2.67 -1.98
C VAL A 112 1.28 -2.04 -1.11
N GLU A 113 0.84 -2.76 -0.06
CA GLU A 113 -0.37 -2.46 0.69
C GLU A 113 -0.08 -2.05 2.14
N PRO A 114 0.39 -0.81 2.39
CA PRO A 114 0.47 -0.30 3.75
C PRO A 114 -0.94 -0.02 4.29
N ALA A 115 -1.19 -0.51 5.49
CA ALA A 115 -2.46 -0.42 6.18
C ALA A 115 -2.28 0.04 7.62
N THR A 116 -3.24 0.81 8.11
CA THR A 116 -3.29 1.24 9.51
C THR A 116 -3.50 0.03 10.43
N ALA A 117 -2.91 0.05 11.63
CA ALA A 117 -3.14 -0.96 12.67
C ALA A 117 -4.51 -0.84 13.38
N SER A 118 -5.55 -0.51 12.62
CA SER A 118 -6.93 -0.29 13.11
C SER A 118 -7.04 0.62 14.35
N PRO A 119 -6.49 1.85 14.32
CA PRO A 119 -6.58 2.77 15.44
C PRO A 119 -8.03 3.03 15.86
N VAL A 120 -8.25 3.15 17.16
CA VAL A 120 -9.54 3.51 17.74
C VAL A 120 -9.66 5.04 17.73
N LEU A 121 -10.68 5.58 17.07
CA LEU A 121 -10.97 7.01 17.02
C LEU A 121 -12.23 7.36 17.79
N GLU A 122 -12.09 8.27 18.74
CA GLU A 122 -13.21 8.94 19.41
C GLU A 122 -14.05 9.77 18.44
N ALA A 123 -15.27 10.12 18.85
CA ALA A 123 -16.13 11.02 18.08
C ALA A 123 -15.41 12.36 17.82
N GLY A 124 -15.35 12.77 16.55
CA GLY A 124 -14.67 14.00 16.12
C GLY A 124 -13.16 13.88 15.89
N ALA A 125 -12.52 12.79 16.33
CA ALA A 125 -11.09 12.58 16.16
C ALA A 125 -10.73 12.23 14.69
N SER A 126 -9.46 12.45 14.36
CA SER A 126 -8.91 12.14 13.03
C SER A 126 -7.48 11.67 13.12
N PHE A 127 -7.03 10.94 12.10
CA PHE A 127 -5.61 10.75 11.82
C PHE A 127 -5.31 11.15 10.37
N ALA A 128 -4.03 11.36 10.08
CA ALA A 128 -3.54 11.54 8.73
C ALA A 128 -2.27 10.72 8.52
N TRP A 129 -2.05 10.26 7.29
CA TRP A 129 -0.85 9.55 6.88
C TRP A 129 -0.59 9.75 5.40
N TRP A 130 0.60 9.38 4.94
CA TRP A 130 1.05 9.60 3.58
C TRP A 130 1.59 8.34 2.92
N LEU A 131 1.53 8.33 1.59
CA LEU A 131 2.18 7.38 0.70
C LEU A 131 2.88 8.16 -0.42
N ARG A 132 4.10 7.76 -0.77
CA ARG A 132 4.89 8.40 -1.82
C ARG A 132 5.45 7.36 -2.79
N ILE A 133 5.28 7.60 -4.09
CA ILE A 133 5.82 6.78 -5.17
C ILE A 133 6.85 7.64 -5.92
N THR A 134 8.12 7.25 -5.86
CA THR A 134 9.24 8.03 -6.41
C THR A 134 9.95 7.20 -7.48
N PRO A 135 10.15 7.70 -8.71
CA PRO A 135 11.06 7.09 -9.67
C PRO A 135 12.48 7.03 -9.11
N LEU A 136 13.21 5.94 -9.40
CA LEU A 136 14.63 5.77 -9.05
C LEU A 136 15.51 5.74 -10.30
#